data_AF-A0AAP5YCH1-F1
#
_entry.id   AF-A0AAP5YCH1-F1
#
_cell.length_a   1.000
_cell.length_b   1.000
_cell.length_c   1.000
_cell.angle_alpha   90.00
_cell.angle_beta   90.00
_cell.angle_gamma   90.00
#
_symmetry.space_group_name_H-M   'P 1'
#
loop_
_entity.id
_entity.type
_entity.pdbx_description
1 polymer ?
#
loop_
_entity_poly.entity_id
_entity_poly.type
_entity_poly.pdbx_seq_one_letter_code
_entity_poly.pdbx_strand_id
1 'polypeptide(L)'
;QVTQFLQQNPDAWIINVGAGLDTRFYRLDNGRCHWIELDVTENLVWRQRLFHKNERYEHRSGSVEDMSWLESLTIPDKSPVLILCEMALLDCSERHVARFIQNLGRHFVSAEVCMVLAGDLTESKWGQKLGSDCYAHGFEAPAEQVLRWLPWAQWVKAFSPFDRFCSRWKAWQRWLNKIPMLKHRLTPVLVHIKW
;
A
#
# COMPACT_ATOMS: atom_id res chain seq x y z
N GLN A 1 2.32 10.24 3.55
CA GLN A 1 3.42 9.28 3.70
C GLN A 1 4.46 9.55 2.62
N VAL A 2 4.11 9.46 1.34
CA VAL A 2 5.05 9.70 0.20
C VAL A 2 5.80 11.05 0.29
N THR A 3 5.10 12.18 0.44
CA THR A 3 5.76 13.50 0.55
C THR A 3 6.77 13.56 1.69
N GLN A 4 6.41 13.04 2.86
CA GLN A 4 7.30 13.01 4.02
C GLN A 4 8.52 12.11 3.78
N PHE A 5 8.31 10.96 3.14
CA PHE A 5 9.37 10.04 2.78
C PHE A 5 10.35 10.67 1.78
N LEU A 6 9.85 11.35 0.73
CA LEU A 6 10.67 12.04 -0.27
C LEU A 6 11.39 13.28 0.28
N GLN A 7 10.84 13.96 1.29
CA GLN A 7 11.55 15.04 1.98
C GLN A 7 12.77 14.53 2.75
N GLN A 8 12.70 13.31 3.30
CA GLN A 8 13.80 12.68 4.03
C GLN A 8 14.77 11.95 3.09
N ASN A 9 14.27 11.47 1.95
CA ASN A 9 15.03 10.68 0.97
C ASN A 9 14.77 11.22 -0.45
N PRO A 10 15.42 12.33 -0.86
CA PRO A 10 15.08 12.99 -2.11
C PRO A 10 15.35 12.18 -3.38
N ASP A 11 16.34 11.28 -3.37
CA ASP A 11 16.71 10.39 -4.49
C ASP A 11 16.08 8.99 -4.37
N ALA A 12 15.04 8.83 -3.53
CA ALA A 12 14.45 7.53 -3.27
C ALA A 12 13.73 6.93 -4.48
N TRP A 13 13.52 5.62 -4.39
CA TRP A 13 12.71 4.86 -5.33
C TRP A 13 11.31 4.64 -4.77
N ILE A 14 10.30 5.03 -5.55
CA ILE A 14 8.90 4.75 -5.25
C ILE A 14 8.42 3.64 -6.18
N ILE A 15 7.89 2.56 -5.62
CA ILE A 15 7.32 1.45 -6.40
C ILE A 15 5.84 1.36 -6.08
N ASN A 16 4.98 1.72 -7.04
CA ASN A 16 3.53 1.70 -6.86
C ASN A 16 2.93 0.46 -7.55
N VAL A 17 2.52 -0.52 -6.74
CA VAL A 17 2.01 -1.82 -7.18
C VAL A 17 0.49 -1.78 -7.27
N GLY A 18 -0.05 -2.13 -8.44
CA GLY A 18 -1.47 -1.92 -8.76
C GLY A 18 -1.76 -0.45 -9.02
N ALA A 19 -0.88 0.20 -9.80
CA ALA A 19 -0.89 1.64 -10.01
C ALA A 19 -2.18 2.21 -10.60
N GLY A 20 -2.89 1.44 -11.44
CA GLY A 20 -4.04 1.89 -12.20
C GLY A 20 -3.73 3.17 -12.98
N LEU A 21 -4.62 4.14 -12.84
CA LEU A 21 -4.48 5.49 -13.40
C LEU A 21 -3.99 6.53 -12.39
N ASP A 22 -3.28 6.12 -11.35
CA ASP A 22 -2.72 7.05 -10.38
C ASP A 22 -1.76 8.06 -11.04
N THR A 23 -1.83 9.32 -10.63
CA THR A 23 -1.02 10.45 -11.13
C THR A 23 -0.12 11.04 -10.05
N ARG A 24 0.09 10.34 -8.93
CA ARG A 24 0.92 10.82 -7.80
C ARG A 24 2.31 11.28 -8.25
N PHE A 25 2.97 10.59 -9.19
CA PHE A 25 4.26 11.03 -9.74
C PHE A 25 4.23 12.51 -10.18
N TYR A 26 3.28 12.92 -11.02
CA TYR A 26 3.19 14.30 -11.53
C TYR A 26 2.91 15.36 -10.47
N ARG A 27 2.41 14.97 -9.30
CA ARG A 27 2.12 15.87 -8.19
C ARG A 27 3.24 15.91 -7.15
N LEU A 28 4.06 14.87 -7.09
CA LEU A 28 5.04 14.63 -6.03
C LEU A 28 6.48 14.58 -6.51
N ASP A 29 6.71 14.58 -7.84
CA ASP A 29 8.06 14.64 -8.40
C ASP A 29 8.80 15.86 -7.87
N ASN A 30 9.98 15.61 -7.31
CA ASN A 30 10.90 16.63 -6.81
C ASN A 30 12.10 16.86 -7.76
N GLY A 31 12.07 16.25 -8.96
CA GLY A 31 13.14 16.30 -9.94
C GLY A 31 14.28 15.30 -9.70
N ARG A 32 14.21 14.47 -8.65
CA ARG A 32 15.28 13.59 -8.19
C ARG A 32 14.84 12.14 -7.97
N CYS A 33 13.64 11.94 -7.43
CA CYS A 33 13.16 10.59 -7.12
C CYS A 33 12.98 9.76 -8.39
N HIS A 34 13.11 8.44 -8.22
CA HIS A 34 12.76 7.45 -9.23
C HIS A 34 11.40 6.84 -8.87
N TRP A 35 10.60 6.51 -9.88
CA TRP A 35 9.23 6.06 -9.71
C TRP A 35 8.87 4.97 -10.71
N ILE A 36 8.46 3.82 -10.19
CA ILE A 36 8.05 2.65 -10.97
C ILE A 36 6.56 2.40 -10.72
N GLU A 37 5.78 2.38 -11.79
CA GLU A 37 4.37 2.01 -11.77
C GLU A 37 4.26 0.55 -12.24
N LEU A 38 3.78 -0.32 -11.37
CA LEU A 38 3.54 -1.74 -11.65
C LEU A 38 2.05 -2.00 -11.77
N ASP A 39 1.64 -2.63 -12.87
CA ASP A 39 0.26 -3.07 -13.07
C ASP A 39 0.21 -4.25 -14.05
N VAL A 40 -0.88 -5.01 -14.05
CA VAL A 40 -1.14 -6.14 -14.98
C VAL A 40 -2.46 -6.02 -15.74
N THR A 41 -3.27 -5.01 -15.41
CA THR A 41 -4.60 -4.81 -15.99
C THR A 41 -4.53 -4.01 -17.28
N GLU A 42 -5.68 -3.87 -17.95
CA GLU A 42 -5.83 -2.95 -19.10
C GLU A 42 -5.38 -1.51 -18.78
N ASN A 43 -5.36 -1.13 -17.51
CA ASN A 43 -4.88 0.16 -17.06
C ASN A 43 -3.43 0.41 -17.47
N LEU A 44 -2.55 -0.61 -17.50
CA LEU A 44 -1.16 -0.43 -17.94
C LEU A 44 -1.09 0.04 -19.40
N VAL A 45 -1.93 -0.53 -20.27
CA VAL A 45 -2.00 -0.16 -21.69
C VAL A 45 -2.47 1.29 -21.84
N TRP A 46 -3.51 1.67 -21.11
CA TRP A 46 -3.98 3.05 -21.09
C TRP A 46 -2.96 4.01 -20.49
N ARG A 47 -2.26 3.59 -19.44
CA ARG A 47 -1.21 4.38 -18.78
C ARG A 47 -0.09 4.71 -19.75
N GLN A 48 0.37 3.74 -20.53
CA GLN A 48 1.42 3.94 -21.54
C GLN A 48 0.99 4.87 -22.68
N ARG A 49 -0.32 5.04 -22.91
CA ARG A 49 -0.87 6.01 -23.88
C ARG A 49 -1.03 7.41 -23.30
N LEU A 50 -1.37 7.51 -22.02
CA LEU A 50 -1.66 8.79 -21.34
C LEU A 50 -0.41 9.43 -20.74
N PHE A 51 0.57 8.62 -20.34
CA PHE A 51 1.73 9.05 -19.57
C PHE A 51 3.01 8.57 -20.25
N HIS A 52 3.98 9.49 -20.37
CA HIS A 52 5.25 9.20 -21.03
C HIS A 52 6.30 8.80 -20.01
N LYS A 53 6.94 7.65 -20.24
CA LYS A 53 8.10 7.22 -19.46
C LYS A 53 9.29 8.16 -19.69
N ASN A 54 10.17 8.25 -18.70
CA ASN A 54 11.47 8.91 -18.80
C ASN A 54 12.50 8.15 -17.94
N GLU A 55 13.69 8.71 -17.78
CA GLU A 55 14.79 8.08 -17.03
C GLU A 55 14.50 7.84 -15.54
N ARG A 56 13.53 8.56 -14.95
CA ARG A 56 13.12 8.46 -13.55
C ARG A 56 11.70 7.93 -13.37
N TYR A 57 10.93 7.77 -14.45
CA TYR A 57 9.53 7.38 -14.40
C TYR A 57 9.25 6.24 -15.37
N GLU A 58 9.02 5.06 -14.82
CA GLU A 58 8.88 3.82 -15.58
C GLU A 58 7.52 3.18 -15.33
N HIS A 59 7.00 2.51 -16.36
CA HIS A 59 5.82 1.63 -16.25
C HIS A 59 6.27 0.21 -16.57
N ARG A 60 5.97 -0.72 -15.67
CA ARG A 60 6.36 -2.12 -15.78
C ARG A 60 5.15 -3.02 -15.58
N SER A 61 5.19 -4.19 -16.22
CA SER A 61 4.23 -5.26 -15.95
C SER A 61 4.64 -6.00 -14.69
N GLY A 62 3.71 -6.23 -13.78
CA GLY A 62 3.94 -7.02 -12.57
C GLY A 62 2.80 -6.90 -11.57
N SER A 63 2.62 -7.91 -10.71
CA SER A 63 1.50 -7.99 -9.77
C SER A 63 1.96 -8.32 -8.35
N VAL A 64 0.99 -8.37 -7.44
CA VAL A 64 1.19 -8.85 -6.08
C VAL A 64 1.33 -10.38 -5.99
N GLU A 65 0.95 -11.11 -7.05
CA GLU A 65 1.00 -12.58 -7.10
C GLU A 65 2.28 -13.10 -7.75
N ASP A 66 2.69 -12.48 -8.86
CA ASP A 66 3.93 -12.77 -9.56
C ASP A 66 5.01 -11.76 -9.14
N MET A 67 6.00 -12.25 -8.41
CA MET A 67 7.09 -11.44 -7.85
C MET A 67 8.35 -11.43 -8.73
N SER A 68 8.31 -12.01 -9.94
CA SER A 68 9.45 -12.03 -10.88
C SER A 68 9.96 -10.63 -11.25
N TRP A 69 9.09 -9.60 -11.17
CA TRP A 69 9.46 -8.22 -11.43
C TRP A 69 10.55 -7.70 -10.49
N LEU A 70 10.67 -8.25 -9.26
CA LEU A 70 11.72 -7.87 -8.31
C LEU A 70 13.12 -8.10 -8.88
N GLU A 71 13.34 -9.24 -9.55
CA GLU A 71 14.64 -9.59 -10.12
C GLU A 71 15.05 -8.67 -11.28
N SER A 72 14.07 -8.03 -11.93
CA SER A 72 14.30 -7.09 -13.02
C SER A 72 14.64 -5.67 -12.53
N LEU A 73 14.52 -5.39 -11.23
CA LEU A 73 14.76 -4.07 -10.69
C LEU A 73 16.25 -3.76 -10.65
N THR A 74 16.61 -2.61 -11.20
CA THR A 74 17.98 -2.08 -11.18
C THR A 74 18.11 -0.99 -10.12
N ILE A 75 17.73 -1.31 -8.88
CA ILE A 75 17.78 -0.39 -7.74
C ILE A 75 19.05 -0.69 -6.94
N PRO A 76 19.95 0.29 -6.72
CA PRO A 76 21.12 0.06 -5.88
C PRO A 76 20.73 -0.31 -4.45
N ASP A 77 21.37 -1.32 -3.85
CA ASP A 77 21.01 -1.91 -2.54
C ASP A 77 20.84 -0.90 -1.39
N LYS A 78 21.54 0.24 -1.44
CA LYS A 78 21.51 1.29 -0.40
C LYS A 78 20.46 2.38 -0.65
N SER A 79 19.73 2.29 -1.76
CA SER A 79 18.74 3.30 -2.12
C SER A 79 17.52 3.17 -1.21
N PRO A 80 17.00 4.27 -0.64
CA PRO A 80 15.74 4.24 0.08
C PRO A 80 14.61 3.83 -0.87
N VAL A 81 13.81 2.83 -0.48
CA VAL A 81 12.67 2.35 -1.26
C VAL A 81 11.38 2.52 -0.46
N LEU A 82 10.36 3.10 -1.09
CA LEU A 82 8.99 3.10 -0.59
C LEU A 82 8.09 2.37 -1.59
N ILE A 83 7.50 1.26 -1.16
CA ILE A 83 6.53 0.52 -1.93
C ILE A 83 5.12 0.97 -1.52
N LEU A 84 4.27 1.25 -2.49
CA LEU A 84 2.86 1.58 -2.34
C LEU A 84 2.03 0.44 -2.91
N CYS A 85 1.05 -0.06 -2.16
CA CYS A 85 0.12 -1.07 -2.65
C CYS A 85 -1.26 -0.81 -2.04
N GLU A 86 -1.97 0.15 -2.64
CA GLU A 86 -3.23 0.62 -2.06
C GLU A 86 -4.35 -0.39 -2.27
N MET A 87 -4.79 -0.66 -3.50
CA MET A 87 -6.00 -1.47 -3.69
C MET A 87 -5.75 -2.93 -4.06
N ALA A 88 -4.61 -3.24 -4.68
CA ALA A 88 -4.37 -4.56 -5.28
C ALA A 88 -4.40 -5.74 -4.30
N LEU A 89 -4.04 -5.53 -3.03
CA LEU A 89 -4.04 -6.62 -2.04
C LEU A 89 -5.43 -7.00 -1.54
N LEU A 90 -6.44 -6.12 -1.67
CA LEU A 90 -7.79 -6.37 -1.15
C LEU A 90 -8.48 -7.56 -1.83
N ASP A 91 -8.10 -7.87 -3.07
CA ASP A 91 -8.58 -9.02 -3.82
C ASP A 91 -7.71 -10.29 -3.62
N CYS A 92 -6.69 -10.21 -2.77
CA CYS A 92 -5.78 -11.32 -2.49
C CYS A 92 -6.10 -12.02 -1.17
N SER A 93 -5.99 -13.35 -1.16
CA SER A 93 -6.07 -14.14 0.07
C SER A 93 -4.96 -13.75 1.05
N GLU A 94 -5.19 -13.99 2.34
CA GLU A 94 -4.18 -13.78 3.40
C GLU A 94 -2.82 -14.38 3.05
N ARG A 95 -2.81 -15.60 2.49
CA ARG A 95 -1.58 -16.29 2.09
C ARG A 95 -0.81 -15.53 1.01
N HIS A 96 -1.51 -14.93 0.05
CA HIS A 96 -0.87 -14.12 -1.00
C HIS A 96 -0.34 -12.80 -0.42
N VAL A 97 -1.09 -12.15 0.47
CA VAL A 97 -0.62 -10.94 1.18
C VAL A 97 0.66 -11.23 1.97
N ALA A 98 0.68 -12.32 2.75
CA ALA A 98 1.85 -12.72 3.52
C ALA A 98 3.07 -12.98 2.62
N ARG A 99 2.88 -13.72 1.51
CA ARG A 99 3.93 -14.01 0.55
C ARG A 99 4.48 -12.74 -0.11
N PHE A 100 3.61 -11.81 -0.49
CA PHE A 100 3.99 -10.52 -1.07
C PHE A 100 4.94 -9.77 -0.11
N ILE A 101 4.52 -9.59 1.15
CA ILE A 101 5.30 -8.88 2.17
C ILE A 101 6.63 -9.58 2.45
N GLN A 102 6.63 -10.90 2.58
CA GLN A 102 7.85 -11.68 2.84
C GLN A 102 8.83 -11.63 1.67
N ASN A 103 8.35 -11.65 0.43
CA ASN A 103 9.21 -11.53 -0.74
C ASN A 103 9.84 -10.13 -0.83
N LEU A 104 9.08 -9.06 -0.55
CA LEU A 104 9.65 -7.71 -0.45
C LEU A 104 10.73 -7.65 0.64
N GLY A 105 10.44 -8.19 1.83
CA GLY A 105 11.36 -8.20 2.97
C GLY A 105 12.61 -9.04 2.79
N ARG A 106 12.60 -10.00 1.84
CA ARG A 106 13.77 -10.81 1.45
C ARG A 106 14.57 -10.17 0.33
N HIS A 107 13.95 -9.33 -0.49
CA HIS A 107 14.58 -8.71 -1.66
C HIS A 107 15.26 -7.39 -1.29
N PHE A 108 14.59 -6.50 -0.55
CA PHE A 108 15.15 -5.21 -0.15
C PHE A 108 15.84 -5.30 1.22
N VAL A 109 17.09 -4.82 1.29
CA VAL A 109 17.86 -4.74 2.54
C VAL A 109 17.15 -3.86 3.58
N SER A 110 16.59 -2.74 3.14
CA SER A 110 15.70 -1.88 3.94
C SER A 110 14.68 -1.23 3.01
N ALA A 111 13.42 -1.18 3.44
CA ALA A 111 12.37 -0.48 2.72
C ALA A 111 11.23 -0.06 3.64
N GLU A 112 10.41 0.86 3.15
CA GLU A 112 9.11 1.19 3.71
C GLU A 112 8.00 0.67 2.77
N VAL A 113 6.89 0.18 3.33
CA VAL A 113 5.73 -0.23 2.53
C VAL A 113 4.46 0.37 3.10
N CYS A 114 3.74 1.12 2.28
CA CYS A 114 2.37 1.56 2.54
C CYS A 114 1.40 0.65 1.77
N MET A 115 0.62 -0.14 2.49
CA MET A 115 -0.36 -1.06 1.90
C MET A 115 -1.74 -0.89 2.54
N VAL A 116 -2.83 -1.21 1.85
CA VAL A 116 -4.16 -1.29 2.49
C VAL A 116 -4.54 -2.75 2.70
N LEU A 117 -4.94 -3.07 3.93
CA LEU A 117 -5.44 -4.38 4.33
C LEU A 117 -6.86 -4.25 4.87
N ALA A 118 -7.71 -5.23 4.60
CA ALA A 118 -9.08 -5.28 5.09
C ALA A 118 -9.13 -5.66 6.58
N GLY A 119 -10.02 -5.01 7.32
CA GLY A 119 -10.43 -5.47 8.65
C GLY A 119 -11.38 -6.67 8.56
N ASP A 120 -11.40 -7.51 9.59
CA ASP A 120 -12.19 -8.75 9.64
C ASP A 120 -13.72 -8.55 9.78
N LEU A 121 -14.18 -7.33 10.08
CA LEU A 121 -15.59 -6.96 10.19
C LEU A 121 -16.08 -6.08 9.03
N THR A 122 -15.35 -6.02 7.92
CA THR A 122 -15.72 -5.27 6.71
C THR A 122 -17.05 -5.74 6.09
N GLU A 123 -17.32 -7.04 6.13
CA GLU A 123 -18.59 -7.64 5.66
C GLU A 123 -19.73 -7.56 6.68
N SER A 124 -19.46 -7.14 7.92
CA SER A 124 -20.52 -6.95 8.91
C SER A 124 -21.50 -5.85 8.48
N LYS A 125 -22.72 -5.87 9.04
CA LYS A 125 -23.72 -4.81 8.82
C LYS A 125 -23.16 -3.40 9.02
N TRP A 126 -22.24 -3.22 9.96
CA TRP A 126 -21.61 -1.94 10.22
C TRP A 126 -20.51 -1.63 9.20
N GLY A 127 -19.66 -2.59 8.84
CA GLY A 127 -18.65 -2.40 7.78
C GLY A 127 -19.27 -1.99 6.45
N GLN A 128 -20.33 -2.69 6.02
CA GLN A 128 -21.08 -2.37 4.80
C GLN A 128 -21.71 -0.96 4.85
N LYS A 129 -22.27 -0.55 6.00
CA LYS A 129 -22.79 0.82 6.18
C LYS A 129 -21.69 1.91 6.16
N LEU A 130 -20.43 1.54 6.34
CA LEU A 130 -19.27 2.43 6.21
C LEU A 130 -18.70 2.46 4.79
N GLY A 131 -19.26 1.67 3.86
CA GLY A 131 -18.82 1.59 2.47
C GLY A 131 -17.71 0.58 2.23
N SER A 132 -17.48 -0.35 3.16
CA SER A 132 -16.63 -1.51 2.91
C SER A 132 -17.33 -2.48 1.95
N ASP A 133 -16.55 -3.16 1.13
CA ASP A 133 -16.99 -4.25 0.25
C ASP A 133 -16.65 -5.62 0.88
N CYS A 134 -16.89 -6.70 0.14
CA CYS A 134 -16.34 -8.03 0.42
C CYS A 134 -14.91 -8.11 -0.12
N TYR A 135 -13.97 -8.48 0.75
CA TYR A 135 -12.54 -8.56 0.42
C TYR A 135 -12.04 -10.00 0.59
N ALA A 136 -10.96 -10.36 -0.09
CA ALA A 136 -10.43 -11.73 -0.06
C ALA A 136 -9.72 -12.10 1.25
N HIS A 137 -9.59 -11.15 2.18
CA HIS A 137 -9.02 -11.33 3.51
C HIS A 137 -9.65 -10.36 4.51
N GLY A 138 -9.36 -10.57 5.81
CA GLY A 138 -9.77 -9.65 6.86
C GLY A 138 -9.01 -9.92 8.16
N PHE A 139 -8.49 -8.87 8.80
CA PHE A 139 -7.69 -9.01 10.02
C PHE A 139 -8.29 -8.26 11.20
N GLU A 140 -8.32 -8.91 12.37
CA GLU A 140 -8.68 -8.26 13.64
C GLU A 140 -7.63 -7.21 14.04
N ALA A 141 -6.36 -7.54 13.81
CA ALA A 141 -5.20 -6.76 14.23
C ALA A 141 -4.17 -6.68 13.08
N PRO A 142 -4.40 -5.81 12.06
CA PRO A 142 -3.61 -5.80 10.83
C PRO A 142 -2.11 -5.56 11.03
N ALA A 143 -1.73 -4.66 11.96
CA ALA A 143 -0.33 -4.35 12.23
C ALA A 143 0.41 -5.52 12.89
N GLU A 144 -0.24 -6.16 13.85
CA GLU A 144 0.26 -7.34 14.56
C GLU A 144 0.39 -8.53 13.61
N GLN A 145 -0.56 -8.70 12.69
CA GLN A 145 -0.49 -9.75 11.68
C GLN A 145 0.69 -9.56 10.74
N VAL A 146 0.93 -8.34 10.27
CA VAL A 146 2.08 -8.02 9.42
C VAL A 146 3.41 -8.24 10.16
N LEU A 147 3.48 -7.89 11.45
CA LEU A 147 4.66 -8.17 12.28
C LEU A 147 4.94 -9.67 12.43
N ARG A 148 3.91 -10.53 12.46
CA ARG A 148 4.09 -11.99 12.47
C ARG A 148 4.70 -12.51 11.17
N TRP A 149 4.35 -11.91 10.02
CA TRP A 149 4.93 -12.31 8.73
C TRP A 149 6.33 -11.77 8.51
N LEU A 150 6.65 -10.61 9.09
CA LEU A 150 7.96 -9.97 9.02
C LEU A 150 8.49 -9.60 10.41
N PRO A 151 8.95 -10.57 11.23
CA PRO A 151 9.32 -10.33 12.63
C PRO A 151 10.50 -9.39 12.83
N TRP A 152 11.32 -9.18 11.80
CA TRP A 152 12.47 -8.26 11.82
C TRP A 152 12.10 -6.83 11.41
N ALA A 153 10.82 -6.53 11.19
CA ALA A 153 10.38 -5.16 10.95
C ALA A 153 10.78 -4.25 12.13
N GLN A 154 11.34 -3.08 11.81
CA GLN A 154 11.67 -2.05 12.81
C GLN A 154 10.40 -1.52 13.48
N TRP A 155 9.34 -1.33 12.69
CA TRP A 155 8.02 -0.97 13.19
C TRP A 155 6.92 -1.25 12.15
N VAL A 156 5.70 -1.44 12.65
CA VAL A 156 4.47 -1.54 11.86
C VAL A 156 3.41 -0.62 12.49
N LYS A 157 2.72 0.17 11.68
CA LYS A 157 1.66 1.09 12.11
C LYS A 157 0.43 0.92 11.23
N ALA A 158 -0.74 0.76 11.84
CA ALA A 158 -2.02 0.79 11.15
C ALA A 158 -2.69 2.17 11.35
N PHE A 159 -3.29 2.69 10.28
CA PHE A 159 -4.01 3.95 10.24
C PHE A 159 -5.42 3.71 9.73
N SER A 160 -6.40 4.07 10.55
CA SER A 160 -7.81 4.01 10.20
C SER A 160 -8.21 5.22 9.35
N PRO A 161 -9.13 5.08 8.38
CA PRO A 161 -9.75 6.23 7.70
C PRO A 161 -10.35 7.26 8.67
N PHE A 162 -10.71 6.82 9.87
CA PHE A 162 -11.27 7.64 10.93
C PHE A 162 -10.24 8.41 11.78
N ASP A 163 -8.94 8.14 11.63
CA ASP A 163 -7.89 8.88 12.34
C ASP A 163 -7.78 10.34 11.88
N ARG A 164 -8.31 10.63 10.68
CA ARG A 164 -8.40 12.00 10.18
C ARG A 164 -9.82 12.52 10.33
N PHE A 165 -9.93 13.74 10.82
CA PHE A 165 -11.19 14.46 10.79
C PHE A 165 -11.65 14.62 9.33
N CYS A 166 -12.89 14.25 9.06
CA CYS A 166 -13.52 14.52 7.78
C CYS A 166 -15.00 14.89 8.02
N SER A 167 -15.39 16.04 7.47
CA SER A 167 -16.72 16.62 7.63
C SER A 167 -17.83 15.78 6.99
N ARG A 168 -17.48 14.92 6.02
CA ARG A 168 -18.42 14.03 5.32
C ARG A 168 -18.92 12.87 6.19
N TRP A 169 -18.21 12.52 7.26
CA TRP A 169 -18.65 11.44 8.15
C TRP A 169 -19.83 11.88 9.01
N LYS A 170 -20.82 11.02 9.17
CA LYS A 170 -21.94 11.21 10.10
C LYS A 170 -21.48 11.04 11.55
N ALA A 171 -22.22 11.63 12.49
CA ALA A 171 -21.86 11.59 13.91
C ALA A 171 -21.69 10.16 14.46
N TRP A 172 -22.56 9.23 14.06
CA TRP A 172 -22.48 7.83 14.49
C TRP A 172 -21.23 7.12 13.94
N GLN A 173 -20.80 7.45 12.71
CA GLN A 173 -19.59 6.87 12.10
C GLN A 173 -18.35 7.34 12.87
N ARG A 174 -18.31 8.62 13.25
CA ARG A 174 -17.24 9.16 14.09
C ARG A 174 -17.23 8.56 15.49
N TRP A 175 -18.39 8.23 16.05
CA TRP A 175 -18.50 7.61 17.36
C TRP A 175 -17.96 6.17 17.38
N LEU A 176 -18.22 5.38 16.32
CA LEU A 176 -17.67 4.02 16.20
C LEU A 176 -16.14 3.98 16.30
N ASN A 177 -15.44 4.98 15.77
CA ASN A 177 -13.98 5.06 15.86
C ASN A 177 -13.44 5.28 17.28
N LYS A 178 -14.27 5.74 18.21
CA LYS A 178 -13.86 5.87 19.62
C LYS A 178 -13.80 4.52 20.33
N ILE A 179 -14.27 3.44 19.71
CA ILE A 179 -14.22 2.09 20.25
C ILE A 179 -12.91 1.45 19.76
N PRO A 180 -11.87 1.34 20.60
CA PRO A 180 -10.55 0.89 20.15
C PRO A 180 -10.59 -0.50 19.52
N MET A 181 -11.48 -1.37 20.02
CA MET A 181 -11.64 -2.74 19.52
C MET A 181 -12.21 -2.84 18.10
N LEU A 182 -12.87 -1.80 17.59
CA LEU A 182 -13.49 -1.81 16.24
C LEU A 182 -12.72 -0.96 15.22
N LYS A 183 -11.79 -0.14 15.71
CA LYS A 183 -11.11 0.94 14.97
C LYS A 183 -10.48 0.49 13.65
N HIS A 184 -9.92 -0.71 13.61
CA HIS A 184 -9.24 -1.27 12.42
C HIS A 184 -9.98 -2.43 11.76
N ARG A 185 -11.17 -2.78 12.26
CA ARG A 185 -11.87 -4.01 11.88
C ARG A 185 -12.97 -3.79 10.85
N LEU A 186 -13.61 -2.62 10.88
CA LEU A 186 -14.82 -2.35 10.07
C LEU A 186 -14.54 -1.82 8.66
N THR A 187 -13.32 -1.38 8.38
CA THR A 187 -12.92 -0.79 7.09
C THR A 187 -11.54 -1.29 6.69
N PRO A 188 -11.17 -1.21 5.40
CA PRO A 188 -9.78 -1.27 5.02
C PRO A 188 -8.97 -0.19 5.75
N VAL A 189 -7.74 -0.54 6.14
CA VAL A 189 -6.83 0.35 6.86
C VAL A 189 -5.50 0.42 6.13
N LEU A 190 -4.86 1.58 6.23
CA LEU A 190 -3.51 1.75 5.72
C LEU A 190 -2.52 1.19 6.74
N VAL A 191 -1.76 0.18 6.35
CA VAL A 191 -0.63 -0.33 7.12
C VAL A 191 0.66 0.22 6.53
N HIS A 192 1.47 0.85 7.38
CA HIS A 192 2.80 1.33 7.06
C HIS A 192 3.83 0.52 7.85
N ILE A 193 4.77 -0.10 7.16
CA ILE A 193 5.85 -0.91 7.75
C ILE A 193 7.20 -0.38 7.31
N LYS A 194 8.20 -0.51 8.17
CA LYS A 194 9.62 -0.33 7.86
C LYS A 194 10.44 -1.50 8.37
N TRP A 195 11.42 -1.95 7.59
CA TRP A 195 12.50 -2.83 8.03
C TRP A 195 13.86 -2.27 7.66
#